data_AF-A0A346NE36-F1
#
_entry.id   AF-A0A346NE36-F1
#
_cell.length_a   1.000
_cell.length_b   1.000
_cell.length_c   1.000
_cell.angle_alpha   90.00
_cell.angle_beta   90.00
_cell.angle_gamma   90.00
#
_symmetry.space_group_name_H-M   'P 1'
#
loop_
_entity.id
_entity.type
_entity.pdbx_description
1 polymer ?
#
loop_
_entity_poly.entity_id
_entity_poly.type
_entity_poly.pdbx_seq_one_letter_code
_entity_poly.pdbx_strand_id
1 'polypeptide(L)'
;MAKIDKNKQKEIDAKAAALQAELLKEDNALLDMERQHKKDQAAMDERINDLEERHFKLRTLYEEFGGLAYSPSYPDGEGVQEFRRLLEEYAGVTDHEFLYRRQILGDEEADLIETYQKEHRKQEDKIESLYAQKNALYREEEEES
;
A
#
# COMPACT_ATOMS: atom_id res chain seq x y z
N MET A 1 47.31 30.39 20.13
CA MET A 1 47.04 28.97 19.86
C MET A 1 46.18 28.45 20.99
N ALA A 2 44.86 28.47 20.79
CA ALA A 2 43.93 27.87 21.74
C ALA A 2 44.19 26.35 21.73
N LYS A 3 44.46 25.77 22.91
CA LYS A 3 44.47 24.31 23.05
C LYS A 3 43.01 23.91 23.09
N ILE A 4 42.49 23.38 21.99
CA ILE A 4 41.22 22.65 22.01
C ILE A 4 41.33 21.64 23.15
N ASP A 5 40.38 21.72 24.09
CA ASP A 5 40.34 20.81 25.23
C ASP A 5 40.09 19.41 24.68
N LYS A 6 41.08 18.52 24.77
CA LYS A 6 40.99 17.14 24.27
C LYS A 6 39.77 16.39 24.81
N ASN A 7 39.21 16.82 25.94
CA ASN A 7 37.98 16.26 26.47
C ASN A 7 36.73 16.74 25.72
N LYS A 8 36.68 18.01 25.29
CA LYS A 8 35.59 18.54 24.45
C LYS A 8 35.55 17.86 23.09
N GLN A 9 36.70 17.71 22.43
CA GLN A 9 36.78 17.04 21.12
C GLN A 9 36.23 15.61 21.19
N LYS A 10 36.62 14.85 22.23
CA LYS A 10 36.11 13.49 22.44
C LYS A 10 34.61 13.44 22.67
N GLU A 11 34.03 14.46 23.32
CA GLU A 11 32.59 14.54 23.55
C GLU A 11 31.83 14.82 22.24
N ILE A 12 32.36 15.71 21.40
CA ILE A 12 31.82 16.01 20.07
C ILE A 12 31.89 14.77 19.18
N ASP A 13 33.03 14.10 19.11
CA ASP A 13 33.21 12.87 18.34
C ASP A 13 32.21 11.77 18.78
N ALA A 14 31.99 11.64 20.10
CA ALA A 14 31.03 10.68 20.65
C ALA A 14 29.58 11.03 20.27
N LYS A 15 29.19 12.30 20.32
CA LYS A 15 27.85 12.77 19.91
C LYS A 15 27.65 12.58 18.40
N ALA A 16 28.66 12.90 17.59
CA ALA A 16 28.60 12.71 16.14
C ALA A 16 28.49 11.23 15.76
N ALA A 17 29.21 10.34 16.44
CA ALA A 17 29.10 8.89 16.26
C ALA A 17 27.71 8.36 16.65
N ALA A 18 27.14 8.86 17.75
CA ALA A 18 25.78 8.50 18.17
C ALA A 18 24.73 8.94 17.13
N LEU A 19 24.80 10.19 16.65
CA LEU A 19 23.93 10.70 15.59
C LEU A 19 24.10 9.91 14.28
N GLN A 20 25.31 9.53 13.92
CA GLN A 20 25.57 8.71 12.74
C GLN A 20 24.96 7.31 12.86
N ALA A 21 25.03 6.70 14.05
CA ALA A 21 24.41 5.41 14.31
C ALA A 21 22.88 5.49 14.26
N GLU A 22 22.31 6.58 14.78
CA GLU A 22 20.87 6.82 14.72
C GLU A 22 20.41 7.06 13.28
N LEU A 23 21.08 7.91 12.50
CA LEU A 23 20.81 8.11 11.07
C LEU A 23 20.79 6.80 10.30
N LEU A 24 21.82 5.96 10.48
CA LEU A 24 21.87 4.65 9.81
C LEU A 24 20.70 3.74 10.20
N LYS A 25 20.27 3.79 11.46
CA LYS A 25 19.12 3.02 11.93
C LYS A 25 17.83 3.51 11.28
N GLU A 26 17.63 4.83 11.22
CA GLU A 26 16.43 5.43 10.65
C GLU A 26 16.37 5.26 9.11
N ASP A 27 17.50 5.33 8.41
CA ASP A 27 17.61 5.03 6.97
C ASP A 27 17.24 3.56 6.68
N ASN A 28 17.73 2.62 7.50
CA ASN A 28 17.35 1.21 7.37
C ASN A 28 15.85 0.99 7.64
N ALA A 29 15.28 1.69 8.62
CA ALA A 29 13.85 1.63 8.90
C ALA A 29 13.02 2.13 7.70
N LEU A 30 13.47 3.20 7.02
CA LEU A 30 12.82 3.70 5.81
C LEU A 30 12.84 2.65 4.68
N LEU A 31 13.99 2.00 4.46
CA LEU A 31 14.12 0.92 3.46
C LEU A 31 13.22 -0.29 3.79
N ASP A 32 13.11 -0.65 5.06
CA ASP A 32 12.22 -1.74 5.48
C ASP A 32 10.75 -1.37 5.30
N MET A 33 10.37 -0.11 5.56
CA MET A 33 9.04 0.41 5.27
C MET A 33 8.71 0.35 3.77
N GLU A 34 9.62 0.77 2.89
CA GLU A 34 9.43 0.68 1.44
C GLU A 34 9.23 -0.76 0.96
N ARG A 35 10.03 -1.69 1.50
CA ARG A 35 9.92 -3.12 1.17
C ARG A 35 8.59 -3.69 1.63
N GLN A 36 8.18 -3.36 2.85
CA GLN A 36 6.93 -3.82 3.41
C GLN A 36 5.75 -3.26 2.63
N HIS A 37 5.76 -1.97 2.28
CA HIS A 37 4.72 -1.36 1.46
C HIS A 37 4.59 -2.02 0.08
N LYS A 38 5.72 -2.29 -0.60
CA LYS A 38 5.71 -3.02 -1.89
C LYS A 38 5.10 -4.41 -1.76
N LYS A 39 5.37 -5.11 -0.66
CA LYS A 39 4.78 -6.42 -0.39
C LYS A 39 3.27 -6.33 -0.16
N ASP A 40 2.82 -5.34 0.61
CA ASP A 40 1.40 -5.14 0.91
C ASP A 40 0.63 -4.70 -0.34
N GLN A 41 1.21 -3.86 -1.20
CA GLN A 41 0.67 -3.51 -2.51
C GLN A 41 0.51 -4.74 -3.41
N ALA A 42 1.55 -5.57 -3.53
CA ALA A 42 1.48 -6.78 -4.34
C ALA A 42 0.38 -7.75 -3.85
N ALA A 43 0.19 -7.86 -2.53
CA ALA A 43 -0.90 -8.66 -1.96
C ALA A 43 -2.28 -8.05 -2.24
N MET A 44 -2.40 -6.71 -2.26
CA MET A 44 -3.63 -6.03 -2.63
C MET A 44 -3.98 -6.26 -4.11
N ASP A 45 -2.98 -6.12 -5.00
CA ASP A 45 -3.13 -6.37 -6.43
C ASP A 45 -3.58 -7.81 -6.70
N GLU A 46 -3.00 -8.79 -6.00
CA GLU A 46 -3.41 -10.20 -6.11
C GLU A 46 -4.89 -10.40 -5.72
N ARG A 47 -5.35 -9.75 -4.64
CA ARG A 47 -6.75 -9.81 -4.20
C ARG A 47 -7.71 -9.18 -5.22
N ILE A 48 -7.33 -8.05 -5.80
CA ILE A 48 -8.12 -7.38 -6.84
C ILE A 48 -8.20 -8.26 -8.09
N ASN A 49 -7.07 -8.80 -8.54
CA ASN A 49 -7.01 -9.68 -9.71
C ASN A 49 -7.84 -10.95 -9.51
N ASP A 50 -7.77 -11.59 -8.34
CA ASP A 50 -8.60 -12.77 -8.03
C ASP A 50 -10.10 -12.44 -8.03
N LEU A 51 -10.49 -11.27 -7.51
CA LEU A 51 -11.88 -10.81 -7.57
C LEU A 51 -12.34 -10.58 -9.02
N GLU A 52 -11.53 -9.90 -9.83
CA GLU A 52 -11.81 -9.62 -11.24
C GLU A 52 -11.88 -10.91 -12.07
N GLU A 53 -10.97 -11.87 -11.84
CA GLU A 53 -10.97 -13.16 -12.53
C GLU A 53 -12.23 -13.97 -12.19
N ARG A 54 -12.64 -13.98 -10.92
CA ARG A 54 -13.88 -14.65 -10.50
C ARG A 54 -15.10 -14.01 -11.14
N HIS A 55 -15.20 -12.69 -11.10
CA HIS A 55 -16.30 -11.97 -11.73
C HIS A 55 -16.35 -12.22 -13.25
N PHE A 56 -15.20 -12.21 -13.92
CA PHE A 56 -15.10 -12.56 -15.34
C PHE A 56 -15.65 -13.97 -15.62
N LYS A 57 -15.23 -14.98 -14.84
CA LYS A 57 -15.75 -16.35 -14.97
C LYS A 57 -17.26 -16.43 -14.77
N LEU A 58 -17.80 -15.73 -13.77
CA LEU A 58 -19.24 -15.70 -13.51
C LEU A 58 -20.01 -15.04 -14.66
N ARG A 59 -19.48 -13.95 -15.20
CA ARG A 59 -20.05 -13.28 -16.35
C ARG A 59 -20.04 -14.16 -17.59
N THR A 60 -18.95 -14.88 -17.86
CA THR A 60 -18.89 -15.85 -18.97
C THR A 60 -19.95 -16.94 -18.82
N LEU A 61 -20.10 -17.50 -17.62
CA LEU A 61 -21.16 -18.49 -17.36
C LEU A 61 -22.55 -17.90 -17.62
N TYR A 62 -22.81 -16.68 -17.16
CA TYR A 62 -24.06 -15.99 -17.45
C TYR A 62 -24.29 -15.82 -18.97
N GLU A 63 -23.28 -15.40 -19.73
CA GLU A 63 -23.38 -15.24 -21.18
C GLU A 63 -23.64 -16.57 -21.89
N GLU A 64 -22.98 -17.66 -21.47
CA GLU A 64 -23.20 -19.01 -22.01
C GLU A 64 -24.62 -19.52 -21.70
N PHE A 65 -25.07 -19.41 -20.45
CA PHE A 65 -26.43 -19.79 -20.06
C PHE A 65 -27.48 -18.91 -20.74
N GLY A 66 -27.22 -17.62 -20.90
CA GLY A 66 -28.07 -16.70 -21.64
C GLY A 66 -28.20 -17.09 -23.11
N GLY A 67 -27.10 -17.41 -23.78
CA GLY A 67 -27.11 -17.89 -25.17
C GLY A 67 -27.99 -19.13 -25.36
N LEU A 68 -28.02 -20.04 -24.37
CA LEU A 68 -28.91 -21.19 -24.36
C LEU A 68 -30.36 -20.81 -24.03
N ALA A 69 -30.57 -20.00 -22.99
CA ALA A 69 -31.89 -19.63 -22.47
C ALA A 69 -32.72 -18.83 -23.48
N TYR A 70 -32.08 -17.94 -24.25
CA TYR A 70 -32.72 -17.08 -25.24
C TYR A 70 -32.58 -17.62 -26.68
N SER A 71 -32.16 -18.87 -26.85
CA SER A 71 -32.08 -19.50 -28.17
C SER A 71 -33.47 -19.63 -28.80
N PRO A 72 -33.65 -19.25 -30.08
CA PRO A 72 -34.92 -19.41 -30.81
C PRO A 72 -35.39 -20.87 -30.93
N SER A 73 -34.50 -21.83 -30.68
CA SER A 73 -34.78 -23.26 -30.78
C SER A 73 -35.48 -23.84 -29.55
N TYR A 74 -35.57 -23.10 -28.45
CA TYR A 74 -36.27 -23.54 -27.24
C TYR A 74 -37.69 -22.97 -27.17
N PRO A 75 -38.72 -23.80 -26.92
CA PRO A 75 -40.07 -23.31 -26.73
C PRO A 75 -40.19 -22.47 -25.45
N ASP A 76 -40.89 -21.33 -25.53
CA ASP A 76 -41.17 -20.41 -24.42
C ASP A 76 -42.19 -20.99 -23.42
N GLY A 77 -41.80 -22.06 -22.73
CA GLY A 77 -42.56 -22.65 -21.62
C GLY A 77 -42.32 -21.93 -20.30
N GLU A 78 -43.22 -22.13 -19.34
CA GLU A 78 -43.15 -21.56 -17.98
C GLU A 78 -41.81 -21.83 -17.28
N GLY A 79 -41.26 -23.05 -17.42
CA GLY A 79 -39.95 -23.40 -16.87
C GLY A 79 -38.76 -22.64 -17.50
N VAL A 80 -38.86 -22.27 -18.78
CA VAL A 80 -37.82 -21.47 -19.46
C VAL A 80 -37.90 -20.01 -19.01
N GLN A 81 -39.11 -19.48 -18.83
CA GLN A 81 -39.31 -18.13 -18.31
C GLN A 81 -38.78 -17.99 -16.88
N GLU A 82 -39.06 -18.98 -16.02
CA GLU A 82 -38.54 -18.98 -14.65
C GLU A 82 -37.00 -19.13 -14.63
N PHE A 83 -36.42 -19.95 -15.51
CA PHE A 83 -34.97 -20.04 -15.64
C PHE A 83 -34.34 -18.70 -16.06
N ARG A 84 -34.92 -18.00 -17.05
CA ARG A 84 -34.45 -16.67 -17.47
C ARG A 84 -34.52 -15.66 -16.32
N ARG A 85 -35.62 -15.64 -15.57
CA ARG A 85 -35.80 -14.77 -14.41
C ARG A 85 -34.72 -15.01 -13.35
N LEU A 86 -34.47 -16.27 -13.01
CA LEU A 86 -33.42 -16.65 -12.04
C LEU A 86 -32.01 -16.32 -12.55
N LEU A 87 -31.76 -16.46 -13.85
CA LEU A 87 -30.48 -16.12 -14.46
C LEU A 87 -30.21 -14.61 -14.43
N GLU A 88 -31.23 -13.77 -14.69
CA GLU A 88 -31.15 -12.32 -14.56
C GLU A 88 -30.94 -11.89 -13.09
N GLU A 89 -31.67 -12.50 -12.15
CA GLU A 89 -31.51 -12.27 -10.71
C GLU A 89 -30.09 -12.63 -10.25
N TYR A 90 -29.59 -13.79 -10.68
CA TYR A 90 -28.23 -14.24 -10.41
C TYR A 90 -27.19 -13.23 -10.94
N ALA A 91 -27.34 -12.78 -12.18
CA ALA A 91 -26.43 -11.79 -12.78
C ALA A 91 -26.41 -10.49 -11.96
N GLY A 92 -27.59 -9.96 -11.61
CA GLY A 92 -27.70 -8.73 -10.81
C GLY A 92 -27.06 -8.85 -9.43
N VAL A 93 -27.27 -9.98 -8.73
CA VAL A 93 -26.67 -10.20 -7.40
C VAL A 93 -25.15 -10.32 -7.49
N THR A 94 -24.63 -11.06 -8.48
CA THR A 94 -23.18 -11.25 -8.63
C THR A 94 -22.46 -9.98 -9.06
N ASP A 95 -23.08 -9.15 -9.91
CA ASP A 95 -22.53 -7.86 -10.31
C ASP A 95 -22.52 -6.87 -9.14
N HIS A 96 -23.62 -6.81 -8.38
CA HIS A 96 -23.69 -5.97 -7.19
C HIS A 96 -22.63 -6.36 -6.14
N GLU A 97 -22.48 -7.66 -5.86
CA GLU A 97 -21.49 -8.17 -4.93
C GLU A 97 -20.06 -7.90 -5.41
N PHE A 98 -19.80 -8.02 -6.71
CA PHE A 98 -18.50 -7.66 -7.29
C PHE A 98 -18.18 -6.18 -7.08
N LEU A 99 -19.11 -5.27 -7.41
CA LEU A 99 -18.94 -3.83 -7.23
C LEU A 99 -18.73 -3.47 -5.76
N TYR A 100 -19.52 -4.06 -4.87
CA TYR A 100 -19.38 -3.87 -3.43
C TYR A 100 -17.99 -4.29 -2.92
N ARG A 101 -17.53 -5.49 -3.29
CA ARG A 101 -16.19 -5.96 -2.91
C ARG A 101 -15.08 -5.12 -3.53
N ARG A 102 -15.23 -4.69 -4.79
CA ARG A 102 -14.25 -3.86 -5.48
C ARG A 102 -14.10 -2.50 -4.81
N GLN A 103 -15.20 -1.93 -4.32
CA GLN A 103 -15.19 -0.71 -3.53
C GLN A 103 -14.43 -0.90 -2.22
N ILE A 104 -14.73 -1.96 -1.45
CA ILE A 104 -14.03 -2.26 -0.19
C ILE A 104 -12.52 -2.38 -0.42
N LEU A 105 -12.10 -3.13 -1.45
CA LEU A 105 -10.68 -3.25 -1.79
C LEU A 105 -10.06 -1.91 -2.21
N GLY A 106 -10.81 -1.05 -2.89
CA GLY A 106 -10.36 0.29 -3.25
C GLY A 106 -10.17 1.21 -2.04
N ASP A 107 -11.08 1.13 -1.06
CA ASP A 107 -10.96 1.86 0.21
C ASP A 107 -9.74 1.36 1.01
N GLU A 108 -9.55 0.03 1.10
CA GLU A 108 -8.37 -0.57 1.74
C GLU A 108 -7.05 -0.19 1.04
N GLU A 109 -7.04 -0.11 -0.28
CA GLU A 109 -5.88 0.34 -1.07
C GLU A 109 -5.55 1.81 -0.80
N ALA A 110 -6.56 2.68 -0.75
CA ALA A 110 -6.39 4.08 -0.43
C ALA A 110 -5.81 4.27 0.98
N ASP A 111 -6.35 3.55 1.98
CA ASP A 111 -5.87 3.58 3.36
C ASP A 111 -4.41 3.10 3.47
N LEU A 112 -4.05 2.05 2.72
CA LEU A 112 -2.67 1.54 2.66
C LEU A 112 -1.70 2.60 2.13
N ILE A 113 -2.08 3.29 1.05
CA ILE A 113 -1.27 4.35 0.43
C ILE A 113 -1.14 5.55 1.38
N GLU A 114 -2.25 6.02 1.96
CA GLU A 114 -2.24 7.17 2.86
C GLU A 114 -1.37 6.89 4.09
N THR A 115 -1.55 5.73 4.71
CA THR A 115 -0.79 5.31 5.90
C THR A 115 0.71 5.27 5.59
N TYR A 116 1.09 4.64 4.47
CA TYR A 116 2.48 4.61 4.03
C TYR A 116 3.05 6.02 3.83
N GLN A 117 2.37 6.88 3.08
CA GLN A 117 2.85 8.25 2.82
C GLN A 117 2.97 9.09 4.08
N LYS A 118 2.09 8.88 5.06
CA LYS A 118 2.13 9.60 6.34
C LYS A 118 3.31 9.15 7.19
N GLU A 119 3.50 7.84 7.35
CA GLU A 119 4.62 7.32 8.15
C GLU A 119 5.96 7.56 7.46
N HIS A 120 6.02 7.43 6.13
CA HIS A 120 7.23 7.73 5.35
C HIS A 120 7.68 9.18 5.56
N ARG A 121 6.77 10.15 5.44
CA ARG A 121 7.09 11.57 5.69
C ARG A 121 7.59 11.82 7.11
N LYS A 122 6.95 11.23 8.13
CA LYS A 122 7.43 11.35 9.52
C LYS A 122 8.86 10.81 9.69
N GLN A 123 9.16 9.72 8.99
CA GLN A 123 10.48 9.11 9.03
C GLN A 123 11.52 10.00 8.32
N GLU A 124 11.17 10.57 7.17
CA GLU A 124 12.00 11.56 6.45
C GLU A 124 12.26 12.82 7.30
N ASP A 125 11.23 13.40 7.91
CA ASP A 125 11.35 14.57 8.80
C ASP A 125 12.30 14.29 9.97
N LYS A 126 12.24 13.07 10.53
CA LYS A 126 13.13 12.63 11.60
C LYS A 126 14.58 12.52 11.12
N ILE A 127 14.80 11.93 9.95
CA ILE A 127 16.13 11.83 9.32
C ILE A 127 16.69 13.24 9.05
N GLU A 128 15.89 14.14 8.49
CA GLU A 128 16.28 15.53 8.25
C GLU A 128 16.67 16.25 9.56
N SER A 129 15.88 16.07 10.62
CA SER A 129 16.19 16.62 11.95
C SER A 129 17.53 16.11 12.49
N LEU A 130 17.81 14.80 12.35
CA LEU A 130 19.07 14.20 12.78
C LEU A 130 20.26 14.73 11.97
N TYR A 131 20.10 14.93 10.65
CA TYR A 131 21.12 15.57 9.82
C TYR A 131 21.36 17.03 10.24
N ALA A 132 20.30 17.78 10.54
CA ALA A 132 20.43 19.16 11.01
C ALA A 132 21.17 19.23 12.36
N GLN A 133 20.87 18.33 13.30
CA GLN A 133 21.57 18.23 14.59
C GLN A 133 23.05 17.89 14.40
N LYS A 134 23.36 16.94 13.51
CA LYS A 134 24.75 16.57 13.19
C LYS A 134 25.51 17.73 12.56
N ASN A 135 24.89 18.46 11.65
CA ASN A 135 25.52 19.64 11.02
C ASN A 135 25.72 20.79 12.02
N ALA A 136 24.77 21.01 12.93
CA ALA A 136 24.91 22.02 13.99
C ALA A 136 26.09 21.70 14.92
N LEU A 137 26.23 20.42 15.32
CA LEU A 137 27.34 19.95 16.15
C LEU A 137 28.72 20.25 15.54
N TYR A 138 28.88 20.06 14.23
CA TYR A 138 30.14 20.38 13.55
C TYR A 138 30.38 21.89 13.38
N ARG A 139 29.33 22.70 13.23
CA ARG A 139 29.48 24.16 13.19
C ARG A 139 29.90 24.72 14.55
N GLU A 140 29.35 24.21 15.64
CA GLU A 140 29.78 24.58 16.99
C GLU A 140 31.26 24.23 17.24
N GLU A 141 31.74 23.11 16.68
CA GLU A 141 33.16 22.73 16.72
C GLU A 141 34.05 23.73 15.94
N GLU A 142 33.60 24.17 14.75
CA GLU A 142 34.32 25.16 13.93
C GLU A 142 34.33 26.57 14.53
N GLU A 143 33.25 26.98 15.21
CA GLU A 143 33.14 28.30 15.85
C GLU A 143 33.89 28.39 17.20
N GLU A 144 34.06 27.27 17.91
CA GLU A 144 34.82 27.18 19.17
C GLU A 144 36.34 26.91 19.01
N SER A 145 36.82 26.61 17.78
CA SER A 145 38.22 26.28 17.45
C SER A 145 39.08 27.48 17.09
#